data_AF-A0A0S8JJV0-F1
#
_entry.id   AF-A0A0S8JJV0-F1
#
_cell.length_a   1.000
_cell.length_b   1.000
_cell.length_c   1.000
_cell.angle_alpha   90.00
_cell.angle_beta   90.00
_cell.angle_gamma   90.00
#
_symmetry.space_group_name_H-M   'P 1'
#
loop_
_entity.id
_entity.type
_entity.pdbx_description
1 polymer ?
#
loop_
_entity_poly.entity_id
_entity_poly.type
_entity_poly.pdbx_seq_one_letter_code
_entity_poly.pdbx_strand_id
1 'polypeptide(L)'
;MGPGSLRSAAEAGADQLRIGVFVCHCGTNIAGFLDVDAVAREAGASPGVVYSVTTMYACSESGLKEISESIRKHNLNRVVIAACSPRTHEPLFREVCGEAGLNPYLVEMANIRNQCSWVHMDDKERATKKAAALVRMAVAKAARLGPREPIEVDVDRRAVVIGGGIAGMNAALDLGDAGFDTVLIEREPDLGGRLRGLYRLYPSGREAREVLEEFIPRVIEHRHIEVLTATELTGVRGFIGNYVLTVRTGGDERELEAGVIVVASGADVLEPHGLFGYDGERVITQLELARRMSQGSVEAGTIVMIQCVGARLPEREYCSRVCCANAIKNASMLVEEDSGRSVYVLYRDIQGYGTEFEDWFARAREAGVVFARYDPERPPLVDSRGVRIYDLLLGEEVLLPADLIVLSTPMVARPDARSLGQMLRVPVDKDGFFLEAHVKLRPVDFATEGMFLCGAARWPCRISEACAQASAAASRALVPLVNGKVVVEPVVVDIDEAICRGCGLCRDLCRYAAIEMVENERGLAVARVNQVLCKGCGVCAARCPSGAMTLFHFTDEQIRAMLRAARPALLAGARHGDEGGSAGGVR
;
A
#
# COMPACT_ATOMS: atom_id res chain seq x y z
N MET A 1 30.00 19.22 4.18
CA MET A 1 30.86 18.02 4.16
C MET A 1 30.83 17.49 2.73
N GLY A 2 31.99 17.45 2.06
CA GLY A 2 32.07 17.33 0.59
C GLY A 2 31.48 16.02 0.03
N PRO A 3 31.11 15.99 -1.26
CA PRO A 3 30.63 14.78 -1.91
C PRO A 3 31.76 13.76 -1.91
N GLY A 4 31.54 12.64 -1.22
CA GLY A 4 32.46 11.51 -1.24
C GLY A 4 32.69 11.10 -2.69
N SER A 5 33.90 11.33 -3.19
CA SER A 5 34.29 10.82 -4.48
C SER A 5 34.03 9.32 -4.49
N LEU A 6 33.38 8.84 -5.55
CA LEU A 6 33.33 7.43 -5.90
C LEU A 6 34.77 6.97 -6.07
N ARG A 7 35.43 6.61 -4.95
CA ARG A 7 36.63 5.79 -5.00
C ARG A 7 36.20 4.53 -5.72
N SER A 8 36.77 4.33 -6.89
CA SER A 8 36.60 3.10 -7.64
C SER A 8 36.75 1.91 -6.69
N ALA A 9 35.89 0.90 -6.83
CA ALA A 9 35.97 -0.34 -6.06
C ALA A 9 37.33 -1.07 -6.18
N ALA A 10 38.28 -0.53 -6.95
CA ALA A 10 39.64 -1.00 -7.07
C ALA A 10 40.55 -0.64 -5.87
N GLU A 11 40.20 0.33 -5.02
CA GLU A 11 41.11 0.82 -3.96
C GLU A 11 40.68 0.49 -2.51
N ALA A 12 39.55 -0.19 -2.32
CA ALA A 12 39.18 -0.74 -1.02
C ALA A 12 39.78 -2.14 -0.83
N GLY A 13 41.10 -2.21 -0.62
CA GLY A 13 41.84 -3.40 -0.16
C GLY A 13 41.74 -4.61 -1.08
N ALA A 14 42.84 -4.97 -1.74
CA ALA A 14 43.01 -6.26 -2.40
C ALA A 14 43.06 -7.43 -1.39
N ASP A 15 42.00 -7.61 -0.61
CA ASP A 15 41.77 -8.82 0.15
C ASP A 15 41.46 -9.93 -0.86
N GLN A 16 42.20 -11.03 -0.77
CA GLN A 16 41.98 -12.21 -1.58
C GLN A 16 40.49 -12.60 -1.55
N LEU A 17 39.88 -12.88 -2.69
CA LEU A 17 38.47 -13.29 -2.77
C LEU A 17 38.26 -14.61 -2.02
N ARG A 18 37.32 -14.64 -1.06
CA ARG A 18 37.06 -15.76 -0.15
C ARG A 18 35.56 -15.99 -0.01
N ILE A 19 35.02 -16.79 -0.93
CA ILE A 19 33.60 -17.14 -1.00
C ILE A 19 33.33 -18.42 -0.21
N GLY A 20 32.30 -18.38 0.67
CA GLY A 20 31.73 -19.57 1.28
C GLY A 20 30.41 -19.96 0.61
N VAL A 21 30.24 -21.23 0.26
CA VAL A 21 29.03 -21.75 -0.38
C VAL A 21 28.34 -22.79 0.51
N PHE A 22 27.10 -22.50 0.90
CA PHE A 22 26.29 -23.38 1.74
C PHE A 22 25.13 -23.97 0.93
N VAL A 23 25.11 -25.29 0.77
CA VAL A 23 24.08 -26.01 -0.01
C VAL A 23 23.08 -26.67 0.92
N CYS A 24 21.85 -26.20 0.91
CA CYS A 24 20.80 -26.65 1.83
C CYS A 24 20.13 -27.93 1.33
N HIS A 25 19.91 -28.91 2.22
CA HIS A 25 19.12 -30.11 1.94
C HIS A 25 17.61 -29.83 1.99
N CYS A 26 17.19 -28.93 2.90
CA CYS A 26 15.79 -28.62 3.19
C CYS A 26 14.98 -29.91 3.46
N GLY A 27 15.57 -30.84 4.21
CA GLY A 27 15.06 -32.20 4.38
C GLY A 27 15.04 -32.93 3.04
N THR A 28 13.88 -33.44 2.65
CA THR A 28 13.69 -34.11 1.35
C THR A 28 13.32 -33.15 0.22
N ASN A 29 13.04 -31.88 0.51
CA ASN A 29 12.56 -30.94 -0.51
C ASN A 29 13.62 -30.59 -1.56
N ILE A 30 14.90 -30.59 -1.19
CA ILE A 30 16.01 -30.38 -2.13
C ILE A 30 16.79 -31.70 -2.28
N ALA A 31 17.27 -32.28 -1.18
CA ALA A 31 18.10 -33.49 -1.22
C ALA A 31 17.37 -34.75 -1.74
N GLY A 32 16.03 -34.77 -1.69
CA GLY A 32 15.23 -35.85 -2.30
C GLY A 32 15.35 -35.89 -3.83
N PHE A 33 15.54 -34.73 -4.46
CA PHE A 33 15.49 -34.56 -5.92
C PHE A 33 16.83 -34.10 -6.53
N LEU A 34 17.82 -33.74 -5.71
CA LEU A 34 19.16 -33.32 -6.14
C LEU A 34 20.23 -34.12 -5.41
N ASP A 35 21.41 -34.30 -6.03
CA ASP A 35 22.63 -34.66 -5.32
C ASP A 35 23.30 -33.38 -4.78
N VAL A 36 22.95 -33.01 -3.55
CA VAL A 36 23.44 -31.78 -2.90
C VAL A 36 24.93 -31.81 -2.60
N ASP A 37 25.52 -33.00 -2.40
CA ASP A 37 26.96 -33.14 -2.17
C ASP A 37 27.74 -32.95 -3.47
N ALA A 38 27.21 -33.43 -4.60
CA ALA A 38 27.78 -33.12 -5.91
C ALA A 38 27.73 -31.62 -6.21
N VAL A 39 26.61 -30.95 -5.90
CA VAL A 39 26.48 -29.49 -6.07
C VAL A 39 27.49 -28.74 -5.21
N ALA A 40 27.70 -29.12 -3.95
CA ALA A 40 28.70 -28.50 -3.07
C ALA A 40 30.13 -28.74 -3.57
N ARG A 41 30.47 -29.97 -3.97
CA ARG A 41 31.80 -30.27 -4.55
C ARG A 41 32.10 -29.43 -5.79
N GLU A 42 31.13 -29.29 -6.70
CA GLU A 42 31.30 -28.50 -7.91
C GLU A 42 31.40 -27.00 -7.61
N ALA A 43 30.62 -26.50 -6.65
CA ALA A 43 30.74 -25.13 -6.19
C ALA A 43 32.13 -24.85 -5.58
N GLY A 44 32.67 -25.78 -4.79
CA GLY A 44 34.00 -25.71 -4.21
C GLY A 44 35.14 -25.61 -5.23
N ALA A 45 34.94 -26.08 -6.47
CA ALA A 45 35.91 -25.96 -7.55
C ALA A 45 35.86 -24.60 -8.28
N SER A 46 34.90 -23.73 -7.94
CA SER A 46 34.73 -22.44 -8.60
C SER A 46 35.79 -21.41 -8.12
N PRO A 47 36.31 -20.54 -9.00
CA PRO A 47 37.30 -19.54 -8.61
C PRO A 47 36.83 -18.65 -7.46
N GLY A 48 37.69 -18.49 -6.45
CA GLY A 48 37.41 -17.68 -5.25
C GLY A 48 36.62 -18.40 -4.15
N VAL A 49 36.13 -19.63 -4.37
CA VAL A 49 35.49 -20.42 -3.33
C VAL A 49 36.55 -21.09 -2.45
N VAL A 50 36.52 -20.78 -1.15
CA VAL A 50 37.48 -21.31 -0.16
C VAL A 50 36.82 -22.24 0.85
N TYR A 51 35.49 -22.27 0.88
CA TYR A 51 34.70 -23.13 1.75
C TYR A 51 33.40 -23.52 1.03
N SER A 52 33.09 -24.81 0.95
CA SER A 52 31.80 -25.28 0.46
C SER A 52 31.34 -26.50 1.24
N VAL A 53 30.10 -26.44 1.74
CA VAL A 53 29.55 -27.45 2.64
C VAL A 53 28.06 -27.66 2.35
N THR A 54 27.54 -28.83 2.69
CA THR A 54 26.09 -29.08 2.71
C THR A 54 25.56 -28.94 4.14
N THR A 55 24.35 -28.38 4.28
CA THR A 55 23.71 -28.17 5.58
C THR A 55 22.25 -28.64 5.54
N MET A 56 21.79 -29.33 6.58
CA MET A 56 20.47 -29.98 6.57
C MET A 56 19.34 -28.95 6.41
N TYR A 57 19.37 -27.89 7.21
CA TYR A 57 18.41 -26.78 7.17
C TYR A 57 19.15 -25.46 7.39
N ALA A 58 19.56 -24.80 6.30
CA ALA A 58 20.32 -23.54 6.38
C ALA A 58 19.61 -22.44 7.19
N CYS A 59 18.28 -22.39 7.17
CA CYS A 59 17.47 -21.40 7.90
C CYS A 59 17.13 -21.80 9.35
N SER A 60 17.57 -22.98 9.81
CA SER A 60 17.39 -23.38 11.21
C SER A 60 18.42 -22.70 12.10
N GLU A 61 18.16 -22.60 13.40
CA GLU A 61 19.09 -21.97 14.36
C GLU A 61 20.52 -22.56 14.28
N SER A 62 20.65 -23.89 14.15
CA SER A 62 21.94 -24.56 13.99
C SER A 62 22.61 -24.22 12.65
N GLY A 63 21.84 -24.14 11.55
CA GLY A 63 22.35 -23.75 10.23
C GLY A 63 22.81 -22.29 10.18
N LEU A 64 22.05 -21.38 10.80
CA LEU A 64 22.42 -19.97 10.91
C LEU A 64 23.70 -19.80 11.72
N LYS A 65 23.82 -20.51 12.84
CA LYS A 65 25.05 -20.52 13.66
C LYS A 65 26.25 -21.07 12.89
N GLU A 66 26.08 -22.16 12.16
CA GLU A 66 27.11 -22.74 11.30
C GLU A 66 27.62 -21.75 10.25
N ILE A 67 26.71 -21.01 9.60
CA ILE A 67 27.05 -19.97 8.62
C ILE A 67 27.88 -18.87 9.31
N SER A 68 27.40 -18.32 10.43
CA SER A 68 28.10 -17.25 11.15
C SER A 68 29.47 -17.65 11.68
N GLU A 69 29.61 -18.86 12.22
CA GLU A 69 30.90 -19.39 12.67
C GLU A 69 31.86 -19.62 11.49
N SER A 70 31.34 -20.12 10.36
CA SER A 70 32.13 -20.36 9.15
C SER A 70 32.68 -19.06 8.55
N ILE A 71 31.89 -17.97 8.59
CA ILE A 71 32.34 -16.63 8.14
C ILE A 71 33.61 -16.22 8.89
N ARG A 72 33.59 -16.33 10.23
CA ARG A 72 34.74 -15.96 11.07
C ARG A 72 35.89 -16.95 10.94
N LYS A 73 35.62 -18.25 11.00
CA LYS A 73 36.64 -19.31 10.95
C LYS A 73 37.41 -19.33 9.64
N HIS A 74 36.74 -19.10 8.52
CA HIS A 74 37.35 -19.15 7.19
C HIS A 74 37.69 -17.76 6.61
N ASN A 75 37.50 -16.69 7.39
CA ASN A 75 37.66 -15.30 6.95
C ASN A 75 36.93 -15.06 5.61
N LEU A 76 35.65 -15.42 5.56
CA LEU A 76 34.85 -15.28 4.34
C LEU A 76 34.51 -13.81 4.12
N ASN A 77 34.70 -13.33 2.89
CA ASN A 77 34.30 -11.98 2.49
C ASN A 77 33.12 -11.97 1.51
N ARG A 78 32.61 -13.15 1.12
CA ARG A 78 31.37 -13.32 0.33
C ARG A 78 30.68 -14.61 0.76
N VAL A 79 29.35 -14.63 0.73
CA VAL A 79 28.56 -15.82 1.08
C VAL A 79 27.55 -16.12 -0.02
N VAL A 80 27.48 -17.38 -0.44
CA VAL A 80 26.46 -17.89 -1.35
C VAL A 80 25.64 -18.97 -0.66
N ILE A 81 24.33 -18.81 -0.66
CA ILE A 81 23.41 -19.78 -0.05
C ILE A 81 22.55 -20.41 -1.13
N ALA A 82 22.79 -21.69 -1.40
CA ALA A 82 22.04 -22.47 -2.36
C ALA A 82 20.89 -23.19 -1.66
N ALA A 83 19.69 -22.60 -1.71
CA ALA A 83 18.54 -23.08 -0.94
C ALA A 83 17.20 -22.73 -1.63
N CYS A 84 16.32 -22.05 -0.89
CA CYS A 84 14.98 -21.66 -1.31
C CYS A 84 14.96 -20.31 -2.06
N SER A 85 13.79 -19.68 -2.15
CA SER A 85 13.64 -18.39 -2.81
C SER A 85 14.26 -17.25 -1.98
N PRO A 86 14.98 -16.31 -2.61
CA PRO A 86 15.45 -15.10 -1.93
C PRO A 86 14.29 -14.26 -1.37
N ARG A 87 13.11 -14.30 -2.00
CA ARG A 87 11.90 -13.63 -1.51
C ARG A 87 11.46 -14.08 -0.11
N THR A 88 11.91 -15.25 0.34
CA THR A 88 11.51 -15.81 1.64
C THR A 88 12.56 -15.57 2.71
N HIS A 89 13.84 -15.89 2.45
CA HIS A 89 14.86 -15.94 3.48
C HIS A 89 16.12 -15.10 3.19
N GLU A 90 16.17 -14.35 2.09
CA GLU A 90 17.30 -13.44 1.85
C GLU A 90 17.49 -12.43 3.00
N PRO A 91 16.43 -11.78 3.53
CA PRO A 91 16.60 -10.87 4.66
C PRO A 91 17.21 -11.55 5.89
N LEU A 92 16.75 -12.77 6.23
CA LEU A 92 17.27 -13.56 7.34
C LEU A 92 18.76 -13.86 7.18
N PHE A 93 19.19 -14.30 6.00
CA PHE A 93 20.59 -14.62 5.78
C PHE A 93 21.49 -13.38 5.73
N ARG A 94 20.98 -12.28 5.16
CA ARG A 94 21.65 -10.97 5.18
C ARG A 94 21.88 -10.49 6.61
N GLU A 95 20.88 -10.59 7.47
CA GLU A 95 20.96 -10.24 8.90
C GLU A 95 22.01 -11.08 9.63
N VAL A 96 21.91 -12.41 9.54
CA VAL A 96 22.84 -13.33 10.22
C VAL A 96 24.29 -13.18 9.74
N CYS A 97 24.50 -13.00 8.43
CA CYS A 97 25.83 -12.68 7.90
C CYS A 97 26.33 -11.30 8.39
N GLY A 98 25.43 -10.33 8.50
CA GLY A 98 25.67 -9.01 9.10
C GLY A 98 26.20 -9.10 10.53
N GLU A 99 25.54 -9.87 11.40
CA GLU A 99 25.98 -10.15 12.77
C GLU A 99 27.35 -10.86 12.85
N ALA A 100 27.71 -11.58 11.79
CA ALA A 100 29.02 -12.20 11.66
C ALA A 100 30.13 -11.23 11.19
N GLY A 101 29.78 -9.98 10.89
CA GLY A 101 30.69 -8.92 10.41
C GLY A 101 30.81 -8.82 8.89
N LEU A 102 29.97 -9.54 8.13
CA LEU A 102 29.94 -9.46 6.68
C LEU A 102 28.87 -8.45 6.22
N ASN A 103 29.23 -7.50 5.36
CA ASN A 103 28.25 -6.56 4.81
C ASN A 103 27.08 -7.33 4.14
N PRO A 104 25.80 -7.01 4.45
CA PRO A 104 24.64 -7.73 3.94
C PRO A 104 24.56 -7.86 2.41
N TYR A 105 25.10 -6.90 1.67
CA TYR A 105 25.07 -6.90 0.19
C TYR A 105 26.20 -7.71 -0.45
N LEU A 106 26.99 -8.41 0.37
CA LEU A 106 28.00 -9.39 -0.03
C LEU A 106 27.48 -10.84 0.06
N VAL A 107 26.18 -11.00 0.33
CA VAL A 107 25.46 -12.27 0.36
C VAL A 107 24.65 -12.43 -0.94
N GLU A 108 24.73 -13.59 -1.57
CA GLU A 108 23.92 -13.96 -2.74
C GLU A 108 23.18 -15.29 -2.49
N MET A 109 21.99 -15.44 -3.05
CA MET A 109 21.25 -16.70 -2.98
C MET A 109 21.10 -17.38 -4.35
N ALA A 110 21.34 -18.69 -4.39
CA ALA A 110 20.98 -19.54 -5.51
C ALA A 110 19.69 -20.31 -5.17
N ASN A 111 18.61 -20.05 -5.92
CA ASN A 111 17.33 -20.73 -5.71
C ASN A 111 17.33 -22.12 -6.37
N ILE A 112 17.77 -23.13 -5.63
CA ILE A 112 17.81 -24.53 -6.09
C ILE A 112 16.60 -25.35 -5.63
N ARG A 113 15.64 -24.74 -4.91
CA ARG A 113 14.38 -25.39 -4.53
C ARG A 113 13.23 -25.06 -5.50
N ASN A 114 12.70 -23.85 -5.40
CA ASN A 114 11.52 -23.41 -6.14
C ASN A 114 11.78 -23.36 -7.65
N GLN A 115 13.01 -23.07 -8.06
CA GLN A 115 13.41 -23.02 -9.48
C GLN A 115 14.16 -24.28 -9.95
N CYS A 116 14.39 -25.25 -9.07
CA CYS A 116 15.05 -26.50 -9.44
C CYS A 116 14.35 -27.75 -8.85
N SER A 117 14.64 -28.14 -7.61
CA SER A 117 14.22 -29.44 -7.06
C SER A 117 12.71 -29.71 -7.20
N TRP A 118 11.85 -28.73 -6.88
CA TRP A 118 10.38 -28.90 -6.92
C TRP A 118 9.80 -28.98 -8.33
N VAL A 119 10.51 -28.51 -9.34
CA VAL A 119 10.00 -28.44 -10.72
C VAL A 119 10.69 -29.44 -11.66
N HIS A 120 11.66 -30.20 -11.16
CA HIS A 120 12.39 -31.26 -11.87
C HIS A 120 12.45 -32.56 -11.05
N MET A 121 11.36 -32.87 -10.32
CA MET A 121 11.31 -34.02 -9.40
C MET A 121 11.59 -35.37 -10.08
N ASP A 122 11.24 -35.49 -11.37
CA ASP A 122 11.37 -36.73 -12.14
C ASP A 122 12.74 -36.94 -12.80
N ASP A 123 13.63 -35.95 -12.75
CA ASP A 123 14.95 -36.00 -13.42
C ASP A 123 16.05 -35.49 -12.50
N LYS A 124 16.41 -36.31 -11.51
CA LYS A 124 17.42 -35.99 -10.49
C LYS A 124 18.78 -35.63 -11.09
N GLU A 125 19.19 -36.28 -12.18
CA GLU A 125 20.49 -36.03 -12.80
C GLU A 125 20.54 -34.64 -13.43
N ARG A 126 19.54 -34.28 -14.26
CA ARG A 126 19.50 -32.94 -14.87
C ARG A 126 19.19 -31.85 -13.86
N ALA A 127 18.36 -32.14 -12.86
CA ALA A 127 18.09 -31.22 -11.77
C ALA A 127 19.39 -30.89 -10.99
N THR A 128 20.23 -31.89 -10.72
CA THR A 128 21.55 -31.70 -10.09
C THR A 128 22.46 -30.81 -10.96
N LYS A 129 22.56 -31.11 -12.26
CA LYS A 129 23.35 -30.27 -13.21
C LYS A 129 22.85 -28.83 -13.27
N LYS A 130 21.53 -28.63 -13.27
CA LYS A 130 20.90 -27.31 -13.24
C LYS A 130 21.21 -26.58 -11.93
N ALA A 131 21.10 -27.25 -10.79
CA ALA A 131 21.40 -26.67 -9.49
C ALA A 131 22.87 -26.23 -9.41
N ALA A 132 23.81 -27.07 -9.85
CA ALA A 132 25.22 -26.68 -9.94
C ALA A 132 25.43 -25.45 -10.82
N ALA A 133 24.76 -25.36 -11.98
CA ALA A 133 24.81 -24.18 -12.83
C ALA A 133 24.28 -22.91 -12.15
N LEU A 134 23.15 -22.99 -11.44
CA LEU A 134 22.60 -21.88 -10.66
C LEU A 134 23.57 -21.42 -9.57
N VAL A 135 24.22 -22.35 -8.87
CA VAL A 135 25.22 -22.04 -7.84
C VAL A 135 26.45 -21.39 -8.45
N ARG A 136 26.97 -21.88 -9.58
CA ARG A 136 28.09 -21.24 -10.30
C ARG A 136 27.74 -19.81 -10.75
N MET A 137 26.51 -19.57 -11.21
CA MET A 137 26.03 -18.23 -11.56
C MET A 137 26.02 -17.30 -10.33
N ALA A 138 25.51 -17.78 -9.19
CA ALA A 138 25.50 -17.03 -7.94
C ALA A 138 26.91 -16.73 -7.44
N VAL A 139 27.83 -17.69 -7.48
CA VAL A 139 29.26 -17.49 -7.15
C VAL A 139 29.89 -16.45 -8.06
N ALA A 140 29.62 -16.50 -9.37
CA ALA A 140 30.15 -15.52 -10.32
C ALA A 140 29.66 -14.09 -10.08
N LYS A 141 28.40 -13.93 -9.63
CA LYS A 141 27.85 -12.64 -9.18
C LYS A 141 28.46 -12.23 -7.83
N ALA A 142 28.51 -13.13 -6.85
CA ALA A 142 29.06 -12.90 -5.52
C ALA A 142 30.50 -12.37 -5.57
N ALA A 143 31.32 -12.89 -6.47
CA ALA A 143 32.69 -12.44 -6.71
C ALA A 143 32.80 -10.95 -7.10
N ARG A 144 31.71 -10.33 -7.57
CA ARG A 144 31.63 -8.93 -8.03
C ARG A 144 30.68 -8.08 -7.21
N LEU A 145 30.15 -8.61 -6.11
CA LEU A 145 29.37 -7.81 -5.17
C LEU A 145 30.29 -6.80 -4.50
N GLY A 146 29.79 -5.58 -4.32
CA GLY A 146 30.43 -4.54 -3.53
C GLY A 146 29.64 -4.32 -2.25
N PRO A 147 30.31 -3.93 -1.14
CA PRO A 147 29.60 -3.58 0.08
C PRO A 147 28.80 -2.30 -0.14
N ARG A 148 27.70 -2.14 0.59
CA ARG A 148 27.00 -0.87 0.66
C ARG A 148 26.37 -0.69 2.03
N GLU A 149 26.45 0.52 2.53
CA GLU A 149 25.74 0.87 3.75
C GLU A 149 24.26 1.10 3.41
N PRO A 150 23.33 0.68 4.28
CA PRO A 150 21.95 1.06 4.16
C PRO A 150 21.82 2.59 4.12
N ILE A 151 20.87 3.09 3.32
CA ILE A 151 20.61 4.53 3.28
C ILE A 151 19.69 4.85 4.46
N GLU A 152 20.25 5.49 5.48
CA GLU A 152 19.47 6.05 6.58
C GLU A 152 18.98 7.44 6.22
N VAL A 153 17.70 7.66 6.47
CA VAL A 153 17.03 8.93 6.23
C VAL A 153 16.40 9.35 7.55
N ASP A 154 16.75 10.55 8.02
CA ASP A 154 16.12 11.13 9.20
C ASP A 154 14.63 11.40 8.91
N VAL A 155 13.81 11.17 9.93
CA VAL A 155 12.36 11.36 9.87
C VAL A 155 12.02 12.60 10.67
N ASP A 156 11.41 13.58 9.99
CA ASP A 156 10.72 14.68 10.64
C ASP A 156 9.66 14.12 11.60
N ARG A 157 9.68 14.57 12.85
CA ARG A 157 8.79 14.07 13.92
C ARG A 157 7.39 14.68 13.88
N ARG A 158 6.99 15.28 12.77
CA ARG A 158 5.66 15.83 12.53
C ARG A 158 4.83 14.93 11.61
N ALA A 159 3.57 14.76 11.94
CA ALA A 159 2.58 14.13 11.07
C ALA A 159 1.66 15.19 10.44
N VAL A 160 1.15 14.91 9.24
CA VAL A 160 0.05 15.68 8.65
C VAL A 160 -1.14 14.77 8.38
N VAL A 161 -2.32 15.15 8.87
CA VAL A 161 -3.58 14.46 8.65
C VAL A 161 -4.44 15.30 7.70
N ILE A 162 -4.92 14.70 6.61
CA ILE A 162 -5.72 15.37 5.57
C ILE A 162 -7.19 14.95 5.72
N GLY A 163 -8.03 15.86 6.21
CA GLY A 163 -9.46 15.70 6.40
C GLY A 163 -9.87 15.67 7.88
N GLY A 164 -10.64 16.66 8.31
CA GLY A 164 -11.13 16.86 9.67
C GLY A 164 -12.43 16.13 10.01
N GLY A 165 -12.74 15.02 9.33
CA GLY A 165 -13.84 14.13 9.71
C GLY A 165 -13.50 13.29 10.95
N ILE A 166 -14.42 12.42 11.40
CA ILE A 166 -14.20 11.58 12.58
C ILE A 166 -12.93 10.73 12.50
N ALA A 167 -12.60 10.21 11.31
CA ALA A 167 -11.40 9.42 11.10
C ALA A 167 -10.12 10.26 11.26
N GLY A 168 -10.07 11.46 10.67
CA GLY A 168 -8.89 12.31 10.77
C GLY A 168 -8.73 12.95 12.14
N MET A 169 -9.82 13.37 12.78
CA MET A 169 -9.80 13.80 14.18
C MET A 169 -9.27 12.70 15.11
N ASN A 170 -9.73 11.46 14.94
CA ASN A 170 -9.23 10.34 15.75
C ASN A 170 -7.76 10.01 15.45
N ALA A 171 -7.33 10.05 14.19
CA ALA A 171 -5.93 9.81 13.84
C ALA A 171 -5.03 10.92 14.41
N ALA A 172 -5.47 12.17 14.36
CA ALA A 172 -4.73 13.30 14.92
C ALA A 172 -4.61 13.22 16.45
N LEU A 173 -5.70 12.83 17.14
CA LEU A 173 -5.68 12.57 18.58
C LEU A 173 -4.71 11.44 18.92
N ASP A 174 -4.78 10.29 18.25
CA ASP A 174 -3.89 9.15 18.55
C ASP A 174 -2.41 9.49 18.33
N LEU A 175 -2.09 10.30 17.30
CA LEU A 175 -0.73 10.78 17.05
C LEU A 175 -0.28 11.83 18.08
N GLY A 176 -1.17 12.75 18.43
CA GLY A 176 -0.93 13.79 19.43
C GLY A 176 -0.76 13.22 20.84
N ASP A 177 -1.61 12.28 21.24
CA ASP A 177 -1.57 11.57 22.52
C ASP A 177 -0.27 10.76 22.66
N ALA A 178 0.27 10.25 21.54
CA ALA A 178 1.60 9.63 21.48
C ALA A 178 2.77 10.63 21.56
N GLY A 179 2.48 11.94 21.58
CA GLY A 179 3.46 13.02 21.78
C GLY A 179 4.09 13.56 20.50
N PHE A 180 3.51 13.31 19.32
CA PHE A 180 4.03 13.80 18.04
C PHE A 180 3.21 14.98 17.54
N ASP A 181 3.92 16.03 17.13
CA ASP A 181 3.29 17.22 16.55
C ASP A 181 2.53 16.82 15.28
N THR A 182 1.27 17.22 15.20
CA THR A 182 0.35 16.79 14.14
C THR A 182 -0.39 18.00 13.59
N VAL A 183 -0.35 18.19 12.27
CA VAL A 183 -1.16 19.20 11.61
C VAL A 183 -2.38 18.54 10.98
N LEU A 184 -3.58 18.93 11.42
CA LEU A 184 -4.84 18.49 10.84
C LEU A 184 -5.35 19.53 9.85
N ILE A 185 -5.34 19.18 8.57
CA ILE A 185 -5.84 20.03 7.48
C ILE A 185 -7.30 19.68 7.18
N GLU A 186 -8.20 20.65 7.25
CA GLU A 186 -9.59 20.56 6.83
C GLU A 186 -9.89 21.64 5.79
N ARG A 187 -10.47 21.23 4.68
CA ARG A 187 -10.83 22.14 3.58
C ARG A 187 -12.02 23.02 3.96
N GLU A 188 -13.00 22.45 4.65
CA GLU A 188 -14.17 23.20 5.07
C GLU A 188 -13.84 24.13 6.25
N PRO A 189 -14.67 25.16 6.54
CA PRO A 189 -14.46 26.04 7.70
C PRO A 189 -14.53 25.32 9.05
N ASP A 190 -15.15 24.14 9.09
CA ASP A 190 -15.51 23.42 10.31
C ASP A 190 -15.07 21.95 10.28
N LEU A 191 -14.52 21.46 11.40
CA LEU A 191 -14.26 20.03 11.62
C LEU A 191 -15.55 19.24 11.77
N GLY A 192 -15.51 17.92 11.55
CA GLY A 192 -16.59 16.97 11.80
C GLY A 192 -17.07 16.21 10.56
N GLY A 193 -16.81 16.77 9.38
CA GLY A 193 -17.15 16.15 8.09
C GLY A 193 -18.62 15.70 8.02
N ARG A 194 -18.86 14.51 7.47
CA ARG A 194 -20.22 13.99 7.24
C ARG A 194 -21.02 13.73 8.51
N LEU A 195 -20.39 13.58 9.68
CA LEU A 195 -21.12 13.41 10.95
C LEU A 195 -22.02 14.61 11.26
N ARG A 196 -21.66 15.82 10.81
CA ARG A 196 -22.49 17.03 11.00
C ARG A 196 -23.87 16.92 10.36
N GLY A 197 -24.01 16.10 9.33
CA GLY A 197 -25.28 15.90 8.64
C GLY A 197 -26.14 14.78 9.23
N LEU A 198 -25.63 14.04 10.21
CA LEU A 198 -26.32 12.90 10.82
C LEU A 198 -27.06 13.31 12.10
N TYR A 199 -28.10 12.54 12.44
CA TYR A 199 -28.82 12.69 13.69
C TYR A 199 -28.38 11.63 14.72
N ARG A 200 -29.09 10.50 14.86
CA ARG A 200 -28.65 9.40 15.72
C ARG A 200 -27.75 8.40 15.01
N LEU A 201 -26.72 7.94 15.69
CA LEU A 201 -25.69 7.06 15.15
C LEU A 201 -26.00 5.60 15.45
N TYR A 202 -25.89 4.74 14.43
CA TYR A 202 -25.85 3.30 14.63
C TYR A 202 -24.43 2.87 15.09
N PRO A 203 -24.29 1.89 16.00
CA PRO A 203 -25.34 1.17 16.74
C PRO A 203 -25.69 1.82 18.09
N SER A 204 -24.94 2.83 18.53
CA SER A 204 -25.03 3.34 19.91
C SER A 204 -26.31 4.12 20.22
N GLY A 205 -27.02 4.62 19.21
CA GLY A 205 -28.16 5.51 19.38
C GLY A 205 -27.81 6.92 19.87
N ARG A 206 -26.52 7.22 20.08
CA ARG A 206 -26.01 8.55 20.45
C ARG A 206 -26.29 9.56 19.35
N GLU A 207 -26.47 10.82 19.71
CA GLU A 207 -26.59 11.88 18.72
C GLU A 207 -25.21 12.23 18.15
N ALA A 208 -25.14 12.46 16.84
CA ALA A 208 -23.90 12.82 16.16
C ALA A 208 -23.32 14.13 16.70
N ARG A 209 -24.21 15.05 17.12
CA ARG A 209 -23.83 16.30 17.76
C ARG A 209 -23.05 16.07 19.06
N GLU A 210 -23.49 15.17 19.92
CA GLU A 210 -22.78 14.85 21.18
C GLU A 210 -21.38 14.31 20.91
N VAL A 211 -21.22 13.46 19.88
CA VAL A 211 -19.90 12.95 19.48
C VAL A 211 -19.00 14.07 18.97
N LEU A 212 -19.54 15.02 18.21
CA LEU A 212 -18.78 16.17 17.73
C LEU A 212 -18.40 17.14 18.87
N GLU A 213 -19.31 17.39 19.80
CA GLU A 213 -19.07 18.21 20.99
C GLU A 213 -18.02 17.58 21.93
N GLU A 214 -17.83 16.26 21.87
CA GLU A 214 -16.76 15.55 22.58
C GLU A 214 -15.41 15.61 21.84
N PHE A 215 -15.40 15.32 20.53
CA PHE A 215 -14.16 15.18 19.76
C PHE A 215 -13.53 16.53 19.34
N ILE A 216 -14.34 17.50 18.93
CA ILE A 216 -13.82 18.77 18.38
C ILE A 216 -13.00 19.54 19.42
N PRO A 217 -13.47 19.77 20.67
CA PRO A 217 -12.66 20.47 21.67
C PRO A 217 -11.37 19.72 21.99
N ARG A 218 -11.43 18.39 22.10
CA ARG A 218 -10.25 17.55 22.34
C ARG A 218 -9.18 17.74 21.28
N VAL A 219 -9.55 17.90 20.01
CA VAL A 219 -8.60 18.13 18.91
C VAL A 219 -8.05 19.55 18.93
N ILE A 220 -8.93 20.55 19.10
CA ILE A 220 -8.56 21.97 19.05
C ILE A 220 -7.67 22.37 20.23
N GLU A 221 -7.95 21.84 21.42
CA GLU A 221 -7.23 22.16 22.66
C GLU A 221 -5.98 21.29 22.86
N HIS A 222 -5.72 20.33 21.97
CA HIS A 222 -4.62 19.40 22.11
C HIS A 222 -3.26 20.09 21.87
N ARG A 223 -2.35 20.02 22.85
CA ARG A 223 -1.05 20.72 22.80
C ARG A 223 -0.13 20.35 21.63
N HIS A 224 -0.33 19.17 21.02
CA HIS A 224 0.44 18.68 19.88
C HIS A 224 -0.32 18.74 18.55
N ILE A 225 -1.54 19.26 18.51
CA ILE A 225 -2.32 19.32 17.27
C ILE A 225 -2.49 20.77 16.84
N GLU A 226 -2.04 21.08 15.62
CA GLU A 226 -2.35 22.32 14.92
C GLU A 226 -3.51 22.04 13.96
N VAL A 227 -4.63 22.75 14.12
CA VAL A 227 -5.81 22.61 13.24
C VAL A 227 -5.84 23.74 12.21
N LEU A 228 -5.94 23.37 10.94
CA LEU A 228 -6.07 24.30 9.82
C LEU A 228 -7.38 24.05 9.09
N THR A 229 -8.41 24.82 9.39
CA THR A 229 -9.67 24.83 8.63
C THR A 229 -9.58 25.78 7.44
N ALA A 230 -10.56 25.73 6.53
CA ALA A 230 -10.57 26.51 5.30
C ALA A 230 -9.26 26.40 4.50
N THR A 231 -8.61 25.23 4.57
CA THR A 231 -7.25 25.01 4.07
C THR A 231 -7.22 23.85 3.09
N GLU A 232 -6.79 24.14 1.86
CA GLU A 232 -6.66 23.17 0.79
C GLU A 232 -5.22 22.75 0.57
N LEU A 233 -5.00 21.48 0.24
CA LEU A 233 -3.71 20.98 -0.22
C LEU A 233 -3.55 21.28 -1.72
N THR A 234 -2.48 21.96 -2.11
CA THR A 234 -2.19 22.35 -3.50
C THR A 234 -0.98 21.64 -4.08
N GLY A 235 -0.06 21.14 -3.25
CA GLY A 235 1.10 20.37 -3.71
C GLY A 235 1.67 19.44 -2.64
N VAL A 236 2.29 18.34 -3.08
CA VAL A 236 3.07 17.44 -2.23
C VAL A 236 4.35 17.04 -2.94
N ARG A 237 5.47 17.20 -2.26
CA ARG A 237 6.80 16.74 -2.71
C ARG A 237 7.55 16.07 -1.57
N GLY A 238 8.66 15.41 -1.90
CA GLY A 238 9.48 14.68 -0.93
C GLY A 238 9.15 13.20 -0.86
N PHE A 239 9.56 12.58 0.25
CA PHE A 239 9.52 11.13 0.49
C PHE A 239 9.35 10.85 1.99
N ILE A 240 9.17 9.57 2.36
CA ILE A 240 9.01 9.16 3.77
C ILE A 240 10.07 9.82 4.66
N GLY A 241 9.62 10.46 5.72
CA GLY A 241 10.46 11.21 6.65
C GLY A 241 10.67 12.68 6.29
N ASN A 242 10.48 13.09 5.02
CA ASN A 242 10.82 14.42 4.53
C ASN A 242 9.81 14.88 3.46
N TYR A 243 8.52 14.88 3.79
CA TYR A 243 7.48 15.45 2.95
C TYR A 243 7.40 16.95 3.14
N VAL A 244 7.12 17.65 2.05
CA VAL A 244 6.74 19.06 2.05
C VAL A 244 5.38 19.17 1.36
N LEU A 245 4.39 19.66 2.10
CA LEU A 245 3.03 19.87 1.65
C LEU A 245 2.79 21.37 1.47
N THR A 246 2.41 21.78 0.27
CA THR A 246 1.97 23.16 0.01
C THR A 246 0.48 23.23 0.27
N VAL A 247 0.07 24.10 1.19
CA VAL A 247 -1.32 24.32 1.56
C VAL A 247 -1.71 25.78 1.31
N ARG A 248 -2.98 26.01 1.05
CA ARG A 248 -3.55 27.32 0.78
C ARG A 248 -4.73 27.60 1.72
N THR A 249 -4.67 28.72 2.43
CA THR A 249 -5.71 29.17 3.37
C THR A 249 -6.10 30.59 3.00
N GLY A 250 -7.36 30.83 2.62
CA GLY A 250 -7.84 32.19 2.29
C GLY A 250 -7.12 32.91 1.14
N GLY A 251 -6.34 32.20 0.31
CA GLY A 251 -5.54 32.75 -0.78
C GLY A 251 -4.04 32.79 -0.50
N ASP A 252 -3.62 32.67 0.76
CA ASP A 252 -2.21 32.60 1.14
C ASP A 252 -1.71 31.16 1.07
N GLU A 253 -0.52 30.96 0.48
CA GLU A 253 0.15 29.66 0.42
C GLU A 253 1.24 29.56 1.47
N ARG A 254 1.36 28.39 2.10
CA ARG A 254 2.46 28.04 3.01
C ARG A 254 2.89 26.59 2.84
N GLU A 255 4.15 26.30 3.14
CA GLU A 255 4.69 24.94 3.15
C GLU A 255 4.64 24.34 4.57
N LEU A 256 4.30 23.06 4.66
CA LEU A 256 4.30 22.26 5.88
C LEU A 256 5.24 21.07 5.71
N GLU A 257 6.17 20.89 6.64
CA GLU A 257 7.05 19.73 6.70
C GLU A 257 6.37 18.59 7.46
N ALA A 258 6.58 17.35 7.00
CA ALA A 258 6.01 16.16 7.63
C ALA A 258 6.89 14.93 7.41
N GLY A 259 7.04 14.10 8.44
CA GLY A 259 7.63 12.77 8.31
C GLY A 259 6.67 11.78 7.67
N VAL A 260 5.38 11.92 7.97
CA VAL A 260 4.32 11.02 7.52
C VAL A 260 3.03 11.77 7.22
N ILE A 261 2.21 11.18 6.35
CA ILE A 261 0.92 11.74 5.94
C ILE A 261 -0.18 10.70 6.17
N VAL A 262 -1.30 11.10 6.78
CA VAL A 262 -2.50 10.28 6.94
C VAL A 262 -3.63 10.89 6.13
N VAL A 263 -4.17 10.15 5.16
CA VAL A 263 -5.28 10.58 4.30
C VAL A 263 -6.59 10.09 4.91
N ALA A 264 -7.43 11.05 5.31
CA ALA A 264 -8.72 10.84 5.95
C ALA A 264 -9.83 11.71 5.30
N SER A 265 -9.71 11.97 3.98
CA SER A 265 -10.54 12.94 3.24
C SER A 265 -12.03 12.57 3.15
N GLY A 266 -12.39 11.34 3.52
CA GLY A 266 -13.75 10.84 3.57
C GLY A 266 -14.35 10.52 2.20
N ALA A 267 -15.68 10.43 2.17
CA ALA A 267 -16.49 10.11 1.01
C ALA A 267 -17.79 10.93 1.05
N ASP A 268 -18.48 10.97 -0.09
CA ASP A 268 -19.75 11.67 -0.26
C ASP A 268 -20.92 10.69 -0.27
N VAL A 269 -22.13 11.21 -0.16
CA VAL A 269 -23.36 10.41 -0.32
C VAL A 269 -23.88 10.66 -1.72
N LEU A 270 -24.26 9.59 -2.44
CA LEU A 270 -24.83 9.73 -3.76
C LEU A 270 -26.14 10.52 -3.68
N GLU A 271 -26.21 11.62 -4.43
CA GLU A 271 -27.45 12.35 -4.68
C GLU A 271 -28.26 11.62 -5.76
N PRO A 272 -29.51 11.20 -5.48
CA PRO A 272 -30.28 10.32 -6.37
C PRO A 272 -31.02 11.09 -7.48
N HIS A 273 -30.35 12.02 -8.16
CA HIS A 273 -30.95 12.81 -9.25
C HIS A 273 -31.54 11.91 -10.33
N GLY A 274 -32.85 12.05 -10.60
CA GLY A 274 -33.57 11.25 -11.59
C GLY A 274 -33.87 9.81 -11.18
N LEU A 275 -33.52 9.39 -9.97
CA LEU A 275 -33.80 8.05 -9.46
C LEU A 275 -35.09 8.04 -8.64
N PHE A 276 -36.00 7.08 -8.94
CA PHE A 276 -37.22 6.83 -8.16
C PHE A 276 -38.12 8.07 -7.96
N GLY A 277 -38.03 9.08 -8.85
CA GLY A 277 -38.81 10.31 -8.74
C GLY A 277 -38.38 11.23 -7.59
N TYR A 278 -37.10 11.18 -7.18
CA TYR A 278 -36.53 12.06 -6.16
C TYR A 278 -36.90 13.54 -6.36
N ASP A 279 -37.52 14.15 -5.34
CA ASP A 279 -38.01 15.53 -5.34
C ASP A 279 -37.60 16.33 -4.08
N GLY A 280 -37.01 15.67 -3.07
CA GLY A 280 -36.62 16.31 -1.80
C GLY A 280 -37.79 16.62 -0.85
N GLU A 281 -39.02 16.31 -1.24
CA GLU A 281 -40.25 16.58 -0.49
C GLU A 281 -40.93 15.28 -0.03
N ARG A 282 -41.47 14.51 -0.99
CA ARG A 282 -42.13 13.21 -0.78
C ARG A 282 -41.16 12.05 -0.98
N VAL A 283 -40.20 12.18 -1.90
CA VAL A 283 -39.15 11.21 -2.16
C VAL A 283 -37.83 11.81 -1.71
N ILE A 284 -37.33 11.35 -0.57
CA ILE A 284 -36.14 11.89 0.10
C ILE A 284 -35.07 10.83 0.32
N THR A 285 -33.86 11.24 0.68
CA THR A 285 -32.77 10.37 1.09
C THR A 285 -32.83 10.01 2.58
N GLN A 286 -32.11 8.96 3.00
CA GLN A 286 -31.89 8.66 4.41
C GLN A 286 -31.24 9.81 5.19
N LEU A 287 -30.41 10.62 4.52
CA LEU A 287 -29.76 11.77 5.14
C LEU A 287 -30.74 12.90 5.42
N GLU A 288 -31.63 13.19 4.46
CA GLU A 288 -32.70 14.18 4.65
C GLU A 288 -33.73 13.72 5.68
N LEU A 289 -34.06 12.43 5.71
CA LEU A 289 -34.89 11.86 6.77
C LEU A 289 -34.26 12.12 8.14
N ALA A 290 -32.96 11.82 8.29
CA ALA A 290 -32.25 12.06 9.55
C ALA A 290 -32.29 13.54 9.97
N ARG A 291 -32.16 14.48 9.02
CA ARG A 291 -32.31 15.92 9.29
C ARG A 291 -33.72 16.28 9.74
N ARG A 292 -34.76 15.78 9.08
CA ARG A 292 -36.15 16.01 9.49
C ARG A 292 -36.41 15.47 10.90
N MET A 293 -35.95 14.25 11.19
CA MET A 293 -36.04 13.66 12.52
C MET A 293 -35.30 14.46 13.60
N SER A 294 -34.19 15.13 13.26
CA SER A 294 -33.47 15.98 14.22
C SER A 294 -34.20 17.29 14.55
N GLN A 295 -35.14 17.71 13.69
CA GLN A 295 -35.89 18.95 13.82
C GLN A 295 -37.24 18.75 14.51
N GLY A 296 -37.67 17.50 14.71
CA GLY A 296 -38.96 17.16 15.31
C GLY A 296 -39.53 15.86 14.73
N SER A 297 -40.86 15.73 14.79
CA SER A 297 -41.58 14.55 14.31
C SER A 297 -41.72 14.53 12.79
N VAL A 298 -41.66 13.34 12.20
CA VAL A 298 -41.93 13.14 10.77
C VAL A 298 -43.44 12.91 10.56
N GLU A 299 -44.12 13.86 9.91
CA GLU A 299 -45.54 13.75 9.60
C GLU A 299 -45.79 12.84 8.38
N ALA A 300 -45.76 11.52 8.60
CA ALA A 300 -46.12 10.52 7.61
C ALA A 300 -46.71 9.28 8.31
N GLY A 301 -47.87 8.81 7.85
CA GLY A 301 -48.51 7.61 8.39
C GLY A 301 -47.93 6.34 7.80
N THR A 302 -47.59 6.36 6.50
CA THR A 302 -46.94 5.24 5.80
C THR A 302 -45.63 5.66 5.15
N ILE A 303 -44.54 4.99 5.53
CA ILE A 303 -43.18 5.28 5.08
C ILE A 303 -42.62 4.05 4.38
N VAL A 304 -42.13 4.21 3.16
CA VAL A 304 -41.48 3.13 2.39
C VAL A 304 -40.02 3.47 2.15
N MET A 305 -39.11 2.67 2.70
CA MET A 305 -37.67 2.82 2.50
C MET A 305 -37.16 1.86 1.42
N ILE A 306 -36.42 2.37 0.44
CA ILE A 306 -35.88 1.56 -0.67
C ILE A 306 -34.37 1.38 -0.47
N GLN A 307 -33.93 0.13 -0.36
CA GLN A 307 -32.50 -0.21 -0.26
C GLN A 307 -31.82 -0.28 -1.63
N CYS A 308 -30.50 -0.10 -1.62
CA CYS A 308 -29.63 -0.22 -2.79
C CYS A 308 -29.94 0.77 -3.92
N VAL A 309 -30.45 1.97 -3.59
CA VAL A 309 -30.75 2.99 -4.60
C VAL A 309 -29.44 3.53 -5.16
N GLY A 310 -29.14 3.19 -6.41
CA GLY A 310 -27.88 3.54 -7.06
C GLY A 310 -26.69 2.70 -6.58
N ALA A 311 -26.87 1.51 -6.02
CA ALA A 311 -25.77 0.63 -5.61
C ALA A 311 -26.05 -0.82 -6.03
N ARG A 312 -25.00 -1.62 -6.20
CA ARG A 312 -25.09 -3.01 -6.70
C ARG A 312 -25.76 -3.07 -8.08
N LEU A 313 -25.28 -2.21 -8.97
CA LEU A 313 -25.65 -2.07 -10.38
C LEU A 313 -24.37 -2.06 -11.25
N PRO A 314 -24.42 -2.29 -12.57
CA PRO A 314 -23.22 -2.34 -13.42
C PRO A 314 -22.31 -1.11 -13.31
N GLU A 315 -22.89 0.09 -13.14
CA GLU A 315 -22.16 1.35 -12.97
C GLU A 315 -21.58 1.54 -11.56
N ARG A 316 -22.04 0.75 -10.58
CA ARG A 316 -21.60 0.79 -9.17
C ARG A 316 -21.83 -0.57 -8.53
N GLU A 317 -20.90 -1.49 -8.76
CA GLU A 317 -21.08 -2.91 -8.40
C GLU A 317 -21.02 -3.17 -6.88
N TYR A 318 -20.46 -2.23 -6.10
CA TYR A 318 -20.23 -2.43 -4.68
C TYR A 318 -21.45 -2.17 -3.78
N CYS A 319 -21.38 -2.74 -2.57
CA CYS A 319 -22.26 -2.40 -1.45
C CYS A 319 -21.61 -1.33 -0.57
N SER A 320 -22.39 -0.31 -0.18
CA SER A 320 -21.90 0.77 0.69
C SER A 320 -21.87 0.42 2.19
N ARG A 321 -22.31 -0.78 2.59
CA ARG A 321 -22.24 -1.35 3.97
C ARG A 321 -22.95 -0.59 5.10
N VAL A 322 -23.32 0.67 4.89
CA VAL A 322 -23.96 1.55 5.88
C VAL A 322 -25.46 1.72 5.67
N CYS A 323 -25.96 1.53 4.44
CA CYS A 323 -27.35 1.81 4.07
C CYS A 323 -28.36 0.99 4.88
N CYS A 324 -28.18 -0.33 4.97
CA CYS A 324 -29.10 -1.21 5.70
C CYS A 324 -29.15 -0.87 7.19
N ALA A 325 -28.00 -0.65 7.82
CA ALA A 325 -27.92 -0.30 9.24
C ALA A 325 -28.60 1.04 9.53
N ASN A 326 -28.37 2.06 8.70
CA ASN A 326 -29.02 3.35 8.84
C ASN A 326 -30.53 3.27 8.64
N ALA A 327 -30.98 2.51 7.65
CA ALA A 327 -32.41 2.33 7.38
C ALA A 327 -33.14 1.60 8.51
N ILE A 328 -32.56 0.50 9.02
CA ILE A 328 -33.13 -0.26 10.14
C ILE A 328 -33.21 0.61 11.39
N LYS A 329 -32.13 1.32 11.72
CA LYS A 329 -32.09 2.23 12.86
C LYS A 329 -33.15 3.34 12.73
N ASN A 330 -33.22 4.02 11.57
CA ASN A 330 -34.21 5.06 11.33
C ASN A 330 -35.65 4.50 11.36
N ALA A 331 -35.88 3.31 10.79
CA ALA A 331 -37.19 2.67 10.79
C ALA A 331 -37.67 2.30 12.20
N SER A 332 -36.78 1.72 13.03
CA SER A 332 -37.08 1.42 14.44
C SER A 332 -37.47 2.68 15.19
N MET A 333 -36.71 3.76 15.02
CA MET A 333 -36.99 5.04 15.67
C MET A 333 -38.34 5.65 15.27
N LEU A 334 -38.72 5.56 13.99
CA LEU A 334 -39.99 6.10 13.50
C LEU A 334 -41.21 5.39 14.11
N VAL A 335 -41.12 4.06 14.28
CA VAL A 335 -42.18 3.25 14.89
C VAL A 335 -42.21 3.41 16.42
N GLU A 336 -41.05 3.59 17.05
CA GLU A 336 -40.97 3.91 18.49
C GLU A 336 -41.55 5.29 18.82
N GLU A 337 -41.41 6.26 17.92
CA GLU A 337 -42.00 7.59 18.06
C GLU A 337 -43.53 7.55 17.89
N ASP A 338 -44.05 6.73 16.96
CA ASP A 338 -45.49 6.51 16.76
C ASP A 338 -45.78 5.09 16.29
N SER A 339 -46.32 4.27 17.21
CA SER A 339 -46.70 2.87 16.94
C SER A 339 -47.85 2.71 15.94
N GLY A 340 -48.55 3.80 15.58
CA GLY A 340 -49.57 3.80 14.52
C GLY A 340 -49.00 3.88 13.10
N ARG A 341 -47.69 4.17 12.94
CA ARG A 341 -47.05 4.27 11.63
C ARG A 341 -46.81 2.91 11.00
N SER A 342 -47.00 2.84 9.69
CA SER A 342 -46.62 1.69 8.87
C SER A 342 -45.28 1.97 8.19
N VAL A 343 -44.22 1.25 8.57
CA VAL A 343 -42.89 1.40 7.98
C VAL A 343 -42.49 0.14 7.22
N TYR A 344 -42.23 0.29 5.92
CA TYR A 344 -41.79 -0.78 5.03
C TYR A 344 -40.32 -0.57 4.62
N VAL A 345 -39.51 -1.62 4.68
CA VAL A 345 -38.13 -1.60 4.17
C VAL A 345 -38.03 -2.59 3.01
N LEU A 346 -37.89 -2.05 1.81
CA LEU A 346 -37.75 -2.79 0.56
C LEU A 346 -36.29 -3.12 0.31
N TYR A 347 -35.93 -4.40 0.24
CA TYR A 347 -34.54 -4.84 0.15
C TYR A 347 -34.32 -5.98 -0.83
N ARG A 348 -33.07 -6.15 -1.29
CA ARG A 348 -32.62 -7.35 -2.04
C ARG A 348 -32.08 -8.40 -1.08
N ASP A 349 -31.12 -7.94 -0.28
CA ASP A 349 -30.48 -8.67 0.83
C ASP A 349 -30.22 -7.67 1.97
N ILE A 350 -30.39 -8.10 3.22
CA ILE A 350 -30.00 -7.31 4.39
C ILE A 350 -28.51 -7.53 4.64
N GLN A 351 -27.71 -6.49 4.37
CA GLN A 351 -26.25 -6.54 4.47
C GLN A 351 -25.79 -6.01 5.84
N GLY A 352 -25.77 -6.89 6.83
CA GLY A 352 -25.32 -6.60 8.19
C GLY A 352 -24.48 -7.71 8.80
N TYR A 353 -23.72 -7.37 9.84
CA TYR A 353 -22.84 -8.30 10.56
C TYR A 353 -22.61 -7.78 11.97
N GLY A 354 -22.31 -8.72 12.88
CA GLY A 354 -22.12 -8.46 14.31
C GLY A 354 -23.42 -8.58 15.10
N THR A 355 -23.29 -8.77 16.41
CA THR A 355 -24.43 -8.93 17.33
C THR A 355 -25.29 -7.67 17.38
N GLU A 356 -24.66 -6.50 17.43
CA GLU A 356 -25.36 -5.21 17.46
C GLU A 356 -26.30 -5.04 16.25
N PHE A 357 -25.90 -5.53 15.08
CA PHE A 357 -26.74 -5.43 13.88
C PHE A 357 -27.97 -6.32 14.01
N GLU A 358 -27.77 -7.55 14.46
CA GLU A 358 -28.84 -8.52 14.64
C GLU A 358 -29.84 -8.03 15.68
N ASP A 359 -29.36 -7.45 16.79
CA ASP A 359 -30.21 -6.87 17.84
C ASP A 359 -31.08 -5.72 17.30
N TRP A 360 -30.49 -4.80 16.54
CA TRP A 360 -31.24 -3.71 15.89
C TRP A 360 -32.25 -4.24 14.86
N PHE A 361 -31.88 -5.27 14.11
CA PHE A 361 -32.77 -5.87 13.12
C PHE A 361 -33.95 -6.61 13.78
N ALA A 362 -33.69 -7.38 14.85
CA ALA A 362 -34.71 -8.05 15.64
C ALA A 362 -35.66 -7.04 16.28
N ARG A 363 -35.13 -6.01 16.94
CA ARG A 363 -35.91 -4.92 17.54
C ARG A 363 -36.82 -4.23 16.52
N ALA A 364 -36.30 -3.90 15.34
CA ALA A 364 -37.11 -3.26 14.30
C ALA A 364 -38.28 -4.17 13.85
N ARG A 365 -38.04 -5.48 13.73
CA ARG A 365 -39.09 -6.45 13.37
C ARG A 365 -40.13 -6.59 14.48
N GLU A 366 -39.69 -6.67 15.74
CA GLU A 366 -40.57 -6.75 16.91
C GLU A 366 -41.42 -5.50 17.09
N ALA A 367 -40.86 -4.33 16.75
CA ALA A 367 -41.58 -3.06 16.75
C ALA A 367 -42.66 -2.98 15.65
N GLY A 368 -42.62 -3.84 14.64
CA GLY A 368 -43.61 -3.88 13.55
C GLY A 368 -43.12 -3.33 12.21
N VAL A 369 -41.82 -3.08 12.04
CA VAL A 369 -41.25 -2.73 10.72
C VAL A 369 -41.38 -3.93 9.78
N VAL A 370 -41.98 -3.71 8.60
CA VAL A 370 -42.20 -4.75 7.59
C VAL A 370 -41.04 -4.77 6.61
N PHE A 371 -40.37 -5.91 6.48
CA PHE A 371 -39.27 -6.11 5.53
C PHE A 371 -39.77 -6.89 4.33
N ALA A 372 -39.82 -6.25 3.16
CA ALA A 372 -40.26 -6.88 1.92
C ALA A 372 -39.09 -7.02 0.94
N ARG A 373 -38.88 -8.25 0.46
CA ARG A 373 -37.81 -8.55 -0.49
C ARG A 373 -38.28 -8.26 -1.91
N TYR A 374 -37.51 -7.51 -2.69
CA TYR A 374 -37.78 -7.25 -4.11
C TYR A 374 -36.74 -7.92 -5.02
N ASP A 375 -37.17 -8.28 -6.23
CA ASP A 375 -36.31 -8.83 -7.27
C ASP A 375 -35.49 -7.71 -7.95
N PRO A 376 -34.15 -7.80 -8.00
CA PRO A 376 -33.34 -6.83 -8.74
C PRO A 376 -33.73 -6.68 -10.22
N GLU A 377 -34.25 -7.74 -10.86
CA GLU A 377 -34.71 -7.72 -12.26
C GLU A 377 -36.11 -7.07 -12.40
N ARG A 378 -36.83 -6.89 -11.29
CA ARG A 378 -38.11 -6.18 -11.21
C ARG A 378 -38.07 -5.15 -10.07
N PRO A 379 -37.29 -4.06 -10.23
CA PRO A 379 -37.10 -3.08 -9.17
C PRO A 379 -38.41 -2.37 -8.80
N PRO A 380 -38.51 -1.79 -7.59
CA PRO A 380 -39.70 -1.06 -7.17
C PRO A 380 -40.04 0.09 -8.12
N LEU A 381 -41.33 0.30 -8.39
CA LEU A 381 -41.82 1.41 -9.21
C LEU A 381 -42.51 2.44 -8.32
N VAL A 382 -42.07 3.69 -8.40
CA VAL A 382 -42.63 4.80 -7.61
C VAL A 382 -43.61 5.59 -8.47
N ASP A 383 -44.82 5.81 -7.94
CA ASP A 383 -45.83 6.67 -8.55
C ASP A 383 -46.56 7.53 -7.50
N SER A 384 -47.59 8.28 -7.92
CA SER A 384 -48.34 9.18 -7.04
C SER A 384 -49.10 8.47 -5.92
N ARG A 385 -49.39 7.17 -6.04
CA ARG A 385 -50.12 6.38 -5.03
C ARG A 385 -49.18 5.70 -4.04
N GLY A 386 -47.93 5.43 -4.42
CA GLY A 386 -46.95 4.80 -3.53
C GLY A 386 -45.87 4.04 -4.29
N VAL A 387 -45.50 2.87 -3.77
CA VAL A 387 -44.46 2.01 -4.33
C VAL A 387 -45.05 0.66 -4.73
N ARG A 388 -44.94 0.30 -6.01
CA ARG A 388 -45.30 -1.03 -6.51
C ARG A 388 -44.09 -1.96 -6.49
N ILE A 389 -44.27 -3.15 -5.96
CA ILE A 389 -43.27 -4.22 -5.95
C ILE A 389 -43.89 -5.52 -6.44
N TYR A 390 -43.09 -6.38 -7.06
CA TYR A 390 -43.45 -7.77 -7.26
C TYR A 390 -43.07 -8.57 -6.00
N ASP A 391 -44.06 -9.01 -5.23
CA ASP A 391 -43.81 -9.79 -4.02
C ASP A 391 -43.44 -11.22 -4.41
N LEU A 392 -42.21 -11.63 -4.06
CA LEU A 392 -41.68 -12.94 -4.43
C LEU A 392 -42.37 -14.11 -3.72
N LEU A 393 -43.01 -13.87 -2.59
CA LEU A 393 -43.72 -14.89 -1.82
C LEU A 393 -45.16 -15.06 -2.32
N LEU A 394 -45.83 -13.95 -2.67
CA LEU A 394 -47.20 -13.95 -3.19
C LEU A 394 -47.26 -14.23 -4.69
N GLY A 395 -46.20 -13.91 -5.44
CA GLY A 395 -46.13 -14.09 -6.89
C GLY A 395 -46.93 -13.05 -7.70
N GLU A 396 -47.29 -11.92 -7.10
CA GLU A 396 -48.10 -10.86 -7.71
C GLU A 396 -47.54 -9.45 -7.44
N GLU A 397 -48.05 -8.44 -8.17
CA GLU A 397 -47.72 -7.04 -7.90
C GLU A 397 -48.54 -6.50 -6.74
N VAL A 398 -47.85 -5.92 -5.75
CA VAL A 398 -48.45 -5.29 -4.57
C VAL A 398 -48.16 -3.79 -4.61
N LEU A 399 -49.20 -2.98 -4.43
CA LEU A 399 -49.08 -1.53 -4.23
C LEU A 399 -49.00 -1.25 -2.73
N LEU A 400 -47.88 -0.69 -2.28
CA LEU A 400 -47.71 -0.15 -0.95
C LEU A 400 -48.01 1.35 -0.99
N PRO A 401 -49.10 1.83 -0.37
CA PRO A 401 -49.34 3.27 -0.21
C PRO A 401 -48.14 3.92 0.49
N ALA A 402 -47.74 5.12 0.08
CA ALA A 402 -46.61 5.79 0.71
C ALA A 402 -46.84 7.30 0.77
N ASP A 403 -46.91 7.82 2.00
CA ASP A 403 -46.92 9.26 2.29
C ASP A 403 -45.49 9.82 2.14
N LEU A 404 -44.49 9.02 2.51
CA LEU A 404 -43.07 9.35 2.40
C LEU A 404 -42.27 8.17 1.86
N ILE A 405 -41.39 8.43 0.89
CA ILE A 405 -40.49 7.43 0.30
C ILE A 405 -39.05 7.82 0.62
N VAL A 406 -38.28 6.88 1.16
CA VAL A 406 -36.92 7.13 1.66
C VAL A 406 -35.90 6.27 0.91
N LEU A 407 -35.04 6.92 0.13
CA LEU A 407 -34.02 6.31 -0.69
C LEU A 407 -32.74 6.09 0.13
N SER A 408 -32.30 4.83 0.22
CA SER A 408 -31.05 4.46 0.88
C SER A 408 -29.92 4.41 -0.14
N THR A 409 -29.32 5.58 -0.38
CA THR A 409 -28.23 5.77 -1.35
C THR A 409 -26.86 5.40 -0.76
N PRO A 410 -25.90 4.95 -1.60
CA PRO A 410 -24.57 4.59 -1.16
C PRO A 410 -23.70 5.82 -0.87
N MET A 411 -22.60 5.58 -0.15
CA MET A 411 -21.44 6.46 -0.18
C MET A 411 -20.68 6.28 -1.49
N VAL A 412 -20.13 7.36 -2.02
CA VAL A 412 -19.32 7.42 -3.23
C VAL A 412 -18.01 8.17 -2.95
N ALA A 413 -16.97 7.85 -3.69
CA ALA A 413 -15.72 8.59 -3.58
C ALA A 413 -15.95 10.08 -3.86
N ARG A 414 -15.19 10.94 -3.18
CA ARG A 414 -15.26 12.38 -3.43
C ARG A 414 -14.82 12.71 -4.86
N PRO A 415 -15.41 13.72 -5.51
CA PRO A 415 -15.01 14.15 -6.86
C PRO A 415 -13.52 14.50 -6.99
N ASP A 416 -12.92 15.03 -5.93
CA ASP A 416 -11.52 15.44 -5.86
C ASP A 416 -10.54 14.33 -5.43
N ALA A 417 -11.02 13.11 -5.16
CA ALA A 417 -10.16 12.00 -4.72
C ALA A 417 -9.09 11.66 -5.78
N ARG A 418 -9.43 11.73 -7.08
CA ARG A 418 -8.49 11.48 -8.18
C ARG A 418 -7.39 12.55 -8.23
N SER A 419 -7.74 13.83 -8.13
CA SER A 419 -6.75 14.92 -8.12
C SER A 419 -5.86 14.87 -6.88
N LEU A 420 -6.44 14.57 -5.71
CA LEU A 420 -5.69 14.39 -4.48
C LEU A 420 -4.73 13.18 -4.58
N GLY A 421 -5.18 12.06 -5.16
CA GLY A 421 -4.35 10.90 -5.42
C GLY A 421 -3.20 11.16 -6.38
N GLN A 422 -3.41 11.97 -7.43
CA GLN A 422 -2.33 12.39 -8.33
C GLN A 422 -1.28 13.23 -7.60
N MET A 423 -1.70 14.16 -6.75
CA MET A 423 -0.81 15.03 -5.97
C MET A 423 0.02 14.23 -4.97
N LEU A 424 -0.60 13.29 -4.25
CA LEU A 424 0.05 12.37 -3.32
C LEU A 424 0.79 11.23 -4.01
N ARG A 425 0.61 11.05 -5.32
CA ARG A 425 1.12 9.93 -6.11
C ARG A 425 0.68 8.56 -5.56
N VAL A 426 -0.59 8.46 -5.16
CA VAL A 426 -1.22 7.23 -4.66
C VAL A 426 -2.34 6.75 -5.59
N PRO A 427 -2.52 5.44 -5.74
CA PRO A 427 -3.55 4.89 -6.62
C PRO A 427 -4.96 5.09 -6.05
N VAL A 428 -5.91 5.26 -6.97
CA VAL A 428 -7.34 5.10 -6.71
C VAL A 428 -7.88 3.96 -7.57
N ASP A 429 -8.96 3.34 -7.14
CA ASP A 429 -9.61 2.27 -7.86
C ASP A 429 -10.55 2.77 -8.99
N LYS A 430 -11.30 1.83 -9.58
CA LYS A 430 -12.28 2.12 -10.63
C LYS A 430 -13.44 2.99 -10.13
N ASP A 431 -13.79 2.85 -8.86
CA ASP A 431 -14.90 3.54 -8.19
C ASP A 431 -14.49 4.90 -7.61
N GLY A 432 -13.18 5.20 -7.64
CA GLY A 432 -12.59 6.48 -7.23
C GLY A 432 -12.07 6.51 -5.80
N PHE A 433 -12.18 5.40 -5.05
CA PHE A 433 -11.65 5.31 -3.69
C PHE A 433 -10.14 5.07 -3.68
N PHE A 434 -9.48 5.44 -2.59
CA PHE A 434 -8.05 5.19 -2.43
C PHE A 434 -7.74 3.71 -2.23
N LEU A 435 -6.72 3.20 -2.92
CA LEU A 435 -6.33 1.80 -2.86
C LEU A 435 -5.20 1.60 -1.84
N GLU A 436 -5.41 0.73 -0.86
CA GLU A 436 -4.36 0.33 0.08
C GLU A 436 -3.22 -0.46 -0.58
N ALA A 437 -2.08 -0.58 0.12
CA ALA A 437 -0.95 -1.38 -0.31
C ALA A 437 -1.31 -2.88 -0.42
N HIS A 438 -2.08 -3.40 0.54
CA HIS A 438 -2.54 -4.79 0.50
C HIS A 438 -3.74 -5.03 1.44
N VAL A 439 -4.83 -5.57 0.90
CA VAL A 439 -6.14 -5.79 1.57
C VAL A 439 -6.08 -6.44 2.96
N LYS A 440 -5.13 -7.35 3.20
CA LYS A 440 -4.93 -8.07 4.48
C LYS A 440 -3.71 -7.61 5.30
N LEU A 441 -2.54 -7.57 4.69
CA LEU A 441 -1.27 -7.33 5.38
C LEU A 441 -1.03 -5.85 5.72
N ARG A 442 -1.50 -4.93 4.88
CA ARG A 442 -1.24 -3.49 4.98
C ARG A 442 -2.51 -2.71 4.58
N PRO A 443 -3.62 -2.87 5.32
CA PRO A 443 -4.92 -2.35 4.92
C PRO A 443 -5.09 -0.83 5.12
N VAL A 444 -4.18 -0.19 5.83
CA VAL A 444 -4.20 1.26 6.11
C VAL A 444 -2.94 1.97 5.60
N ASP A 445 -2.10 1.28 4.84
CA ASP A 445 -0.90 1.85 4.24
C ASP A 445 -1.16 2.11 2.75
N PHE A 446 -0.54 3.13 2.19
CA PHE A 446 -0.36 3.21 0.74
C PHE A 446 0.87 2.40 0.28
N ALA A 447 0.90 2.09 -1.02
CA ALA A 447 2.11 1.55 -1.65
C ALA A 447 3.29 2.55 -1.56
N THR A 448 2.97 3.85 -1.61
CA THR A 448 3.89 4.93 -1.28
C THR A 448 4.18 4.90 0.22
N GLU A 449 5.45 4.72 0.59
CA GLU A 449 5.88 4.64 2.00
C GLU A 449 5.62 5.94 2.73
N GLY A 450 5.36 5.90 4.05
CA GLY A 450 5.16 7.10 4.87
C GLY A 450 3.79 7.76 4.68
N MET A 451 2.95 7.22 3.79
CA MET A 451 1.57 7.65 3.61
C MET A 451 0.60 6.55 4.06
N PHE A 452 -0.43 6.94 4.80
CA PHE A 452 -1.42 6.05 5.40
C PHE A 452 -2.83 6.52 5.04
N LEU A 453 -3.81 5.65 5.21
CA LEU A 453 -5.18 5.82 4.74
C LEU A 453 -6.16 5.31 5.80
N CYS A 454 -7.19 6.10 6.11
CA CYS A 454 -8.25 5.67 7.02
C CYS A 454 -9.63 6.23 6.67
N GLY A 455 -10.65 5.58 7.22
CA GLY A 455 -12.04 6.00 7.09
C GLY A 455 -12.60 5.83 5.69
N ALA A 456 -13.66 6.59 5.39
CA ALA A 456 -14.43 6.41 4.17
C ALA A 456 -13.68 6.80 2.88
N ALA A 457 -12.50 7.43 2.99
CA ALA A 457 -11.60 7.69 1.87
C ALA A 457 -11.12 6.39 1.20
N ARG A 458 -10.95 5.33 1.99
CA ARG A 458 -10.57 3.99 1.52
C ARG A 458 -11.72 3.25 0.89
N TRP A 459 -12.86 3.24 1.57
CA TRP A 459 -14.04 2.50 1.17
C TRP A 459 -15.21 2.86 2.10
N PRO A 460 -16.49 2.72 1.68
CA PRO A 460 -17.62 2.89 2.58
C PRO A 460 -17.50 2.04 3.85
N CYS A 461 -17.51 2.69 5.00
CA CYS A 461 -17.33 2.08 6.31
C CYS A 461 -18.20 2.74 7.38
N ARG A 462 -18.45 2.04 8.48
CA ARG A 462 -19.17 2.59 9.64
C ARG A 462 -18.25 3.51 10.46
N ILE A 463 -18.82 4.28 11.38
CA ILE A 463 -18.08 5.22 12.23
C ILE A 463 -17.06 4.48 13.11
N SER A 464 -17.47 3.39 13.77
CA SER A 464 -16.56 2.57 14.59
C SER A 464 -15.41 1.98 13.79
N GLU A 465 -15.67 1.54 12.55
CA GLU A 465 -14.63 1.06 11.64
C GLU A 465 -13.70 2.20 11.19
N ALA A 466 -14.25 3.40 10.97
CA ALA A 466 -13.46 4.58 10.62
C ALA A 466 -12.51 4.97 11.76
N CYS A 467 -12.97 4.95 13.01
CA CYS A 467 -12.13 5.16 14.20
C CYS A 467 -11.07 4.05 14.33
N ALA A 468 -11.45 2.78 14.18
CA ALA A 468 -10.49 1.67 14.25
C ALA A 468 -9.40 1.76 13.16
N GLN A 469 -9.78 2.14 11.94
CA GLN A 469 -8.82 2.39 10.86
C GLN A 469 -7.94 3.62 11.13
N ALA A 470 -8.48 4.66 11.78
CA ALA A 470 -7.71 5.83 12.17
C ALA A 470 -6.62 5.46 13.19
N SER A 471 -6.96 4.71 14.23
CA SER A 471 -5.97 4.20 15.20
C SER A 471 -4.96 3.26 14.57
N ALA A 472 -5.38 2.42 13.61
CA ALA A 472 -4.45 1.59 12.86
C ALA A 472 -3.49 2.44 12.02
N ALA A 473 -3.99 3.45 11.30
CA ALA A 473 -3.17 4.36 10.50
C ALA A 473 -2.19 5.15 11.36
N ALA A 474 -2.64 5.68 12.51
CA ALA A 474 -1.80 6.35 13.50
C ALA A 474 -0.70 5.42 14.02
N SER A 475 -1.05 4.18 14.42
CA SER A 475 -0.07 3.19 14.87
C SER A 475 1.00 2.89 13.81
N ARG A 476 0.61 2.76 12.54
CA ARG A 476 1.55 2.55 11.42
C ARG A 476 2.42 3.77 11.14
N ALA A 477 1.84 4.97 11.26
CA ALA A 477 2.53 6.25 11.14
C ALA A 477 3.54 6.50 12.27
N LEU A 478 3.25 6.02 13.49
CA LEU A 478 4.15 6.13 14.63
C LEU A 478 5.44 5.32 14.45
N VAL A 479 5.44 4.23 13.69
CA VAL A 479 6.65 3.40 13.50
C VAL A 479 7.85 4.21 12.99
N PRO A 480 7.78 4.90 11.83
CA PRO A 480 8.89 5.75 11.38
C PRO A 480 9.13 6.96 12.28
N LEU A 481 8.07 7.57 12.85
CA LEU A 481 8.19 8.75 13.71
C LEU A 481 8.96 8.45 15.01
N VAL A 482 8.65 7.33 15.67
CA VAL A 482 9.31 6.86 16.90
C VAL A 482 10.75 6.46 16.63
N ASN A 483 10.98 5.72 15.53
CA ASN A 483 12.33 5.35 15.14
C ASN A 483 13.19 6.58 14.81
N GLY A 484 12.58 7.67 14.33
CA GLY A 484 13.25 8.90 13.92
C GLY A 484 14.13 8.73 12.66
N LYS A 485 14.19 7.52 12.12
CA LYS A 485 14.95 7.15 10.92
C LYS A 485 14.22 6.07 10.15
N VAL A 486 14.37 6.10 8.83
CA VAL A 486 13.96 5.03 7.94
C VAL A 486 15.17 4.51 7.19
N VAL A 487 15.27 3.19 7.12
CA VAL A 487 16.29 2.50 6.36
C VAL A 487 15.71 2.14 4.99
N VAL A 488 16.30 2.68 3.93
CA VAL A 488 15.95 2.37 2.55
C VAL A 488 16.93 1.35 1.98
N GLU A 489 16.41 0.37 1.24
CA GLU A 489 17.24 -0.62 0.57
C GLU A 489 18.17 0.10 -0.44
N PRO A 490 19.50 -0.04 -0.33
CA PRO A 490 20.46 0.70 -1.13
C PRO A 490 20.69 0.06 -2.51
N VAL A 491 19.78 -0.81 -2.95
CA VAL A 491 19.70 -1.33 -4.32
C VAL A 491 19.10 -0.24 -5.21
N VAL A 492 19.86 0.83 -5.37
CA VAL A 492 19.48 2.03 -6.12
C VAL A 492 20.44 2.27 -7.28
N VAL A 493 20.06 3.15 -8.19
CA VAL A 493 20.92 3.51 -9.31
C VAL A 493 21.92 4.55 -8.84
N ASP A 494 23.19 4.37 -9.20
CA ASP A 494 24.25 5.38 -9.11
C ASP A 494 24.50 6.01 -10.47
N ILE A 495 24.98 7.26 -10.47
CA ILE A 495 25.33 7.99 -11.68
C ILE A 495 26.76 8.49 -11.56
N ASP A 496 27.60 8.11 -12.51
CA ASP A 496 28.92 8.69 -12.70
C ASP A 496 28.79 10.02 -13.46
N GLU A 497 28.91 11.13 -12.72
CA GLU A 497 28.82 12.48 -13.29
C GLU A 497 29.94 12.77 -14.31
N ALA A 498 31.06 12.04 -14.30
CA ALA A 498 32.14 12.21 -15.27
C ALA A 498 31.83 11.59 -16.64
N ILE A 499 30.98 10.57 -16.68
CA ILE A 499 30.54 9.89 -17.92
C ILE A 499 29.18 10.45 -18.40
N CYS A 500 28.41 11.04 -17.49
CA CYS A 500 27.09 11.58 -17.79
C CYS A 500 27.17 12.72 -18.83
N ARG A 501 26.37 12.62 -19.89
CA ARG A 501 26.29 13.63 -20.97
C ARG A 501 25.06 14.53 -20.88
N GLY A 502 24.35 14.54 -19.75
CA GLY A 502 23.23 15.45 -19.54
C GLY A 502 21.98 15.23 -20.42
N CYS A 503 21.83 14.08 -21.08
CA CYS A 503 20.81 13.89 -22.12
C CYS A 503 19.33 13.88 -21.65
N GLY A 504 19.05 13.85 -20.35
CA GLY A 504 17.68 13.92 -19.79
C GLY A 504 16.84 12.64 -19.88
N LEU A 505 17.20 11.66 -20.72
CA LEU A 505 16.39 10.44 -20.94
C LEU A 505 16.06 9.69 -19.64
N CYS A 506 16.99 9.63 -18.69
CA CYS A 506 16.82 8.94 -17.43
C CYS A 506 15.74 9.58 -16.52
N ARG A 507 15.64 10.91 -16.53
CA ARG A 507 14.58 11.65 -15.81
C ARG A 507 13.21 11.28 -16.37
N ASP A 508 13.07 11.30 -17.69
CA ASP A 508 11.78 11.09 -18.36
C ASP A 508 11.29 9.63 -18.21
N LEU A 509 12.20 8.67 -18.03
CA LEU A 509 11.89 7.27 -17.75
C LEU A 509 11.51 7.00 -16.29
N CYS A 510 11.89 7.86 -15.35
CA CYS A 510 11.71 7.60 -13.92
C CYS A 510 10.27 7.87 -13.46
N ARG A 511 9.49 6.81 -13.22
CA ARG A 511 8.11 6.91 -12.69
C ARG A 511 8.03 7.46 -11.26
N TYR A 512 9.13 7.46 -10.52
CA TYR A 512 9.22 7.94 -9.15
C TYR A 512 9.73 9.38 -9.04
N ALA A 513 10.10 9.98 -10.19
CA ALA A 513 10.80 11.26 -10.25
C ALA A 513 12.03 11.34 -9.33
N ALA A 514 12.77 10.22 -9.22
CA ALA A 514 13.98 10.13 -8.41
C ALA A 514 15.21 10.75 -9.08
N ILE A 515 15.10 11.26 -10.31
CA ILE A 515 16.23 11.75 -11.10
C ILE A 515 15.95 13.19 -11.50
N GLU A 516 16.92 14.05 -11.24
CA GLU A 516 16.88 15.47 -11.57
C GLU A 516 18.06 15.82 -12.47
N MET A 517 17.88 16.86 -13.30
CA MET A 517 18.96 17.41 -14.12
C MET A 517 19.54 18.62 -13.39
N VAL A 518 20.83 18.56 -13.10
CA VAL A 518 21.55 19.59 -12.33
C VAL A 518 22.81 20.00 -13.08
N GLU A 519 23.34 21.16 -12.76
CA GLU A 519 24.66 21.59 -13.24
C GLU A 519 25.72 21.12 -12.23
N ASN A 520 26.74 20.41 -12.69
CA ASN A 520 27.84 20.01 -11.81
C ASN A 520 28.83 21.16 -11.58
N GLU A 521 29.84 20.93 -10.73
CA GLU A 521 30.89 21.91 -10.40
C GLU A 521 31.68 22.40 -11.63
N ARG A 522 31.60 21.70 -12.77
CA ARG A 522 32.29 22.02 -14.02
C ARG A 522 31.39 22.76 -15.02
N GLY A 523 30.19 23.15 -14.62
CA GLY A 523 29.21 23.84 -15.47
C GLY A 523 28.52 22.93 -16.50
N LEU A 524 28.62 21.61 -16.34
CA LEU A 524 28.01 20.65 -17.25
C LEU A 524 26.68 20.17 -16.69
N ALA A 525 25.65 20.13 -17.54
CA ALA A 525 24.39 19.49 -17.22
C ALA A 525 24.60 17.99 -17.03
N VAL A 526 24.29 17.47 -15.84
CA VAL A 526 24.36 16.06 -15.48
C VAL A 526 23.07 15.62 -14.81
N ALA A 527 22.82 14.31 -14.81
CA ALA A 527 21.73 13.73 -14.05
C ALA A 527 22.21 13.39 -12.63
N ARG A 528 21.39 13.68 -11.62
CA ARG A 528 21.60 13.27 -10.23
C ARG A 528 20.40 12.46 -9.75
N VAL A 529 20.67 11.43 -8.95
CA VAL A 529 19.65 10.54 -8.40
C VAL A 529 19.44 10.85 -6.92
N ASN A 530 18.19 11.09 -6.55
CA ASN A 530 17.74 11.01 -5.17
C ASN A 530 17.63 9.54 -4.79
N GLN A 531 18.56 9.08 -3.95
CA GLN A 531 18.65 7.66 -3.58
C GLN A 531 17.46 7.20 -2.74
N VAL A 532 16.77 8.10 -2.04
CA VAL A 532 15.60 7.76 -1.22
C VAL A 532 14.35 7.50 -2.08
N LEU A 533 14.19 8.28 -3.15
CA LEU A 533 13.10 8.11 -4.12
C LEU A 533 13.33 6.94 -5.09
N CYS A 534 14.58 6.51 -5.27
CA CYS A 534 14.91 5.46 -6.21
C CYS A 534 14.44 4.09 -5.69
N LYS A 535 13.47 3.46 -6.38
CA LYS A 535 13.00 2.10 -6.06
C LYS A 535 13.79 0.98 -6.74
N GLY A 536 14.98 1.25 -7.25
CA GLY A 536 15.88 0.21 -7.74
C GLY A 536 15.44 -0.55 -8.99
N CYS A 537 14.47 -0.06 -9.78
CA CYS A 537 13.92 -0.82 -10.90
C CYS A 537 14.89 -1.02 -12.08
N GLY A 538 15.97 -0.25 -12.15
CA GLY A 538 17.04 -0.39 -13.16
C GLY A 538 16.70 0.09 -14.57
N VAL A 539 15.47 0.57 -14.85
CA VAL A 539 15.03 0.98 -16.20
C VAL A 539 15.92 2.09 -16.78
N CYS A 540 16.25 3.10 -15.99
CA CYS A 540 17.12 4.21 -16.40
C CYS A 540 18.56 3.74 -16.64
N ALA A 541 19.09 2.85 -15.80
CA ALA A 541 20.43 2.28 -15.95
C ALA A 541 20.54 1.46 -17.25
N ALA A 542 19.58 0.56 -17.49
CA ALA A 542 19.55 -0.27 -18.70
C ALA A 542 19.41 0.54 -20.01
N ARG A 543 18.88 1.78 -19.94
CA ARG A 543 18.67 2.64 -21.11
C ARG A 543 19.69 3.77 -21.24
N CYS A 544 20.62 3.92 -20.30
CA CYS A 544 21.61 4.99 -20.32
C CYS A 544 22.54 4.83 -21.54
N PRO A 545 22.50 5.75 -22.52
CA PRO A 545 23.28 5.59 -23.75
C PRO A 545 24.78 5.82 -23.55
N SER A 546 25.19 6.50 -22.47
CA SER A 546 26.60 6.71 -22.14
C SER A 546 27.17 5.66 -21.19
N GLY A 547 26.33 4.75 -20.64
CA GLY A 547 26.76 3.82 -19.60
C GLY A 547 27.09 4.49 -18.26
N ALA A 548 26.71 5.75 -18.06
CA ALA A 548 26.99 6.50 -16.84
C ALA A 548 26.19 6.03 -15.62
N MET A 549 25.14 5.23 -15.81
CA MET A 549 24.23 4.81 -14.75
C MET A 549 24.38 3.32 -14.47
N THR A 550 24.49 2.96 -13.20
CA THR A 550 24.63 1.56 -12.77
C THR A 550 23.63 1.26 -11.66
N LEU A 551 22.87 0.17 -11.77
CA LEU A 551 22.05 -0.32 -10.67
C LEU A 551 22.94 -1.11 -9.70
N PHE A 552 23.03 -0.65 -8.46
CA PHE A 552 23.76 -1.38 -7.42
C PHE A 552 23.20 -2.79 -7.24
N HIS A 553 24.07 -3.74 -6.95
CA HIS A 553 23.74 -5.17 -6.77
C HIS A 553 23.23 -5.88 -8.05
N PHE A 554 23.07 -5.15 -9.18
CA PHE A 554 22.70 -5.67 -10.49
C PHE A 554 23.49 -4.96 -11.61
N THR A 555 24.81 -4.84 -11.44
CA THR A 555 25.66 -4.17 -12.43
C THR A 555 25.78 -4.98 -13.71
N ASP A 556 26.08 -4.31 -14.82
CA ASP A 556 26.34 -4.95 -16.12
C ASP A 556 27.39 -6.06 -16.02
N GLU A 557 28.45 -5.84 -15.24
CA GLU A 557 29.51 -6.82 -15.04
C GLU A 557 29.01 -8.05 -14.25
N GLN A 558 28.23 -7.82 -13.19
CA GLN A 558 27.61 -8.90 -12.40
C GLN A 558 26.70 -9.76 -13.27
N ILE A 559 25.81 -9.14 -14.06
CA ILE A 559 24.88 -9.87 -14.94
C ILE A 559 25.65 -10.62 -16.04
N ARG A 560 26.63 -9.99 -16.69
CA ARG A 560 27.46 -10.66 -17.71
C ARG A 560 28.25 -11.83 -17.11
N ALA A 561 28.72 -11.73 -15.88
CA ALA A 561 29.41 -12.81 -15.18
C ALA A 561 28.49 -14.01 -14.94
N MET A 562 27.24 -13.77 -14.49
CA MET A 562 26.23 -14.83 -14.36
C MET A 562 25.99 -15.52 -15.72
N LEU A 563 25.79 -14.75 -16.78
CA LEU A 563 25.54 -15.31 -18.13
C LEU A 563 26.71 -16.17 -18.62
N ARG A 564 27.96 -15.73 -18.38
CA ARG A 564 29.17 -16.52 -18.69
C ARG A 564 29.22 -17.82 -17.89
N ALA A 565 28.92 -17.77 -16.60
CA ALA A 565 28.92 -18.95 -15.72
C ALA A 565 27.81 -19.96 -16.06
N ALA A 566 26.68 -19.49 -16.59
CA ALA A 566 25.57 -20.32 -17.02
C ALA A 566 25.94 -21.22 -18.22
N ARG A 567 26.79 -20.73 -19.13
CA ARG A 567 27.20 -21.43 -20.37
C ARG A 567 28.69 -21.27 -20.66
N PRO A 568 29.58 -22.01 -19.96
CA PRO A 568 31.03 -21.91 -20.17
C PRO A 568 31.47 -22.18 -21.62
N ALA A 569 30.79 -23.11 -22.31
CA ALA A 569 31.16 -23.54 -23.66
C ALA A 569 30.76 -22.58 -24.80
N LEU A 570 29.70 -21.79 -24.64
CA LEU A 570 29.19 -20.93 -25.73
C LEU A 570 29.95 -19.60 -25.91
N LEU A 571 30.74 -19.18 -24.92
CA LEU A 571 31.47 -17.90 -24.95
C LEU A 571 32.99 -18.07 -25.08
N ALA A 572 33.52 -19.29 -24.94
CA ALA A 572 34.91 -19.60 -25.27
C ALA A 572 35.18 -19.45 -26.78
N GLY A 573 34.18 -19.67 -27.63
CA GLY A 573 34.27 -19.45 -29.08
C GLY A 573 34.17 -17.99 -29.54
N ALA A 574 33.87 -17.05 -28.64
CA ALA A 574 33.74 -15.62 -28.97
C ALA A 574 35.02 -14.81 -28.71
N ARG A 575 36.13 -15.45 -28.32
CA ARG A 575 37.41 -14.77 -28.01
C ARG A 575 38.41 -14.73 -29.20
N HIS A 576 37.95 -14.84 -30.44
CA HIS A 576 38.78 -14.67 -31.64
C HIS A 576 38.10 -13.75 -32.67
N GLY A 577 37.93 -12.47 -32.33
CA GLY A 577 37.36 -11.51 -33.29
C GLY A 577 37.62 -10.04 -33.02
N ASP A 578 38.54 -9.67 -32.12
CA ASP A 578 38.76 -8.25 -31.77
C ASP A 578 40.24 -7.82 -31.78
N GLU A 579 41.07 -8.52 -32.57
CA GLU A 579 42.39 -8.02 -32.94
C GLU A 579 42.52 -7.98 -34.47
N GLY A 580 42.44 -6.76 -35.03
CA GLY A 580 42.94 -6.44 -36.36
C GLY A 580 42.03 -6.80 -37.55
N GLY A 581 41.13 -5.90 -37.92
CA GLY A 581 40.36 -6.01 -39.16
C GLY A 581 39.85 -4.65 -39.63
N SER A 582 40.62 -4.03 -40.52
CA SER A 582 40.33 -2.78 -41.21
C SER A 582 38.95 -2.72 -41.88
N ALA A 583 38.34 -1.54 -41.83
CA ALA A 583 37.42 -0.94 -42.78
C ALA A 583 36.90 -1.84 -43.93
N GLY A 584 35.59 -2.10 -43.93
CA GLY A 584 34.84 -2.60 -45.07
C GLY A 584 33.37 -2.25 -44.89
N GLY A 585 32.90 -1.25 -45.62
CA GLY A 585 31.56 -0.68 -45.46
C GLY A 585 30.43 -1.47 -46.12
N VAL A 586 29.22 -0.92 -45.93
CA VAL A 586 28.00 -1.07 -46.74
C VAL A 586 27.36 -2.47 -46.61
N ARG A 587 26.14 -2.63 -46.09
CA ARG A 587 24.88 -2.03 -46.57
C ARG A 587 23.75 -2.17 -45.54
#